data_AF-A0A7X0ZEN3-F1
#
_entry.id   AF-A0A7X0ZEN3-F1
#
_cell.length_a   1.000
_cell.length_b   1.000
_cell.length_c   1.000
_cell.angle_alpha   90.00
_cell.angle_beta   90.00
_cell.angle_gamma   90.00
#
_symmetry.space_group_name_H-M   'P 1'
#
loop_
_entity.id
_entity.type
_entity.pdbx_description
1 polymer ?
#
loop_
_entity_poly.entity_id
_entity_poly.type
_entity_poly.pdbx_seq_one_letter_code
_entity_poly.pdbx_strand_id
1 'polypeptide(L)' 'MIEKYTKEPLYYVQFVDTNKGYLNVRSDGGKSLNNSVQNDIFKTQFTEAEIKEMDERYWQFAVLVDEVAE' A
#
# COMPACT_ATOMS: atom_id res chain seq x y z
N MET A 1 -4.63 -26.08 -19.99
CA MET A 1 -5.14 -25.01 -19.12
C MET A 1 -3.98 -24.05 -18.89
N ILE A 2 -4.10 -22.79 -19.29
CA ILE A 2 -3.05 -21.80 -19.05
C ILE A 2 -3.36 -21.21 -17.68
N GLU A 3 -2.58 -21.58 -16.66
CA GLU A 3 -2.57 -20.83 -15.40
C GLU A 3 -2.11 -19.40 -15.73
N LYS A 4 -3.06 -18.46 -15.79
CA LYS A 4 -2.70 -17.04 -15.73
C LYS A 4 -2.09 -16.81 -14.35
N TYR A 5 -0.77 -16.63 -14.30
CA TYR A 5 -0.06 -16.13 -13.13
C TYR A 5 -0.71 -14.80 -12.71
N THR A 6 -1.61 -14.86 -11.73
CA THR A 6 -2.26 -13.66 -11.18
C THR A 6 -1.29 -13.14 -10.13
N LYS A 7 -0.64 -12.01 -10.41
CA LYS A 7 0.19 -11.33 -9.42
C LYS A 7 -0.69 -10.95 -8.22
N GLU A 8 -0.19 -11.14 -7.01
CA GLU A 8 -0.91 -10.72 -5.79
C GLU A 8 -1.27 -9.22 -5.88
N PRO A 9 -2.51 -8.81 -5.56
CA PRO A 9 -2.91 -7.42 -5.60
C PRO A 9 -2.11 -6.58 -4.60
N LEU A 10 -1.84 -5.34 -4.99
CA LEU A 10 -1.19 -4.35 -4.14
C LEU A 10 -2.17 -3.25 -3.77
N TYR A 11 -1.98 -2.71 -2.57
CA TYR A 11 -2.82 -1.69 -2.00
C TYR A 11 -1.97 -0.54 -1.46
N TYR A 12 -2.46 0.68 -1.65
CA TYR A 12 -2.12 1.79 -0.79
C TYR A 12 -2.91 1.68 0.52
N VAL A 13 -2.42 2.28 1.60
CA VAL A 13 -3.19 2.46 2.85
C VAL A 13 -3.39 3.95 3.06
N GLN A 14 -4.62 4.46 2.94
CA GLN A 14 -4.93 5.89 3.01
C GLN A 14 -5.73 6.22 4.28
N PHE A 15 -5.05 6.71 5.32
CA PHE A 15 -5.70 7.03 6.60
C PHE A 15 -6.50 8.32 6.58
N VAL A 16 -6.16 9.24 5.67
CA VAL A 16 -6.80 10.54 5.52
C VAL A 16 -7.03 10.78 4.04
N ASP A 17 -8.24 11.19 3.67
CA ASP A 17 -8.61 11.49 2.28
C ASP A 17 -7.97 12.80 1.77
N THR A 18 -6.64 12.77 1.60
CA THR A 18 -5.81 13.83 1.03
C THR A 18 -4.65 13.22 0.25
N ASN A 19 -4.01 14.00 -0.61
CA ASN A 19 -2.84 13.58 -1.39
C ASN A 19 -1.60 13.23 -0.54
N LYS A 20 -1.63 13.48 0.78
CA LYS A 20 -0.56 13.15 1.74
C LYS A 20 -1.02 12.18 2.83
N GLY A 21 -2.16 11.53 2.65
CA GLY A 21 -2.74 10.62 3.64
C GLY A 21 -2.28 9.17 3.52
N TYR A 22 -1.32 8.86 2.64
CA TYR A 22 -0.88 7.50 2.36
C TYR A 22 0.23 7.05 3.30
N LEU A 23 0.16 5.80 3.74
CA LEU A 23 1.19 5.16 4.55
C LEU A 23 2.47 4.94 3.74
N ASN A 24 3.58 5.46 4.25
CA ASN A 24 4.92 5.20 3.74
C ASN A 24 5.72 4.48 4.81
N VAL A 25 6.35 3.36 4.43
CA VAL A 25 7.19 2.55 5.32
C VAL A 25 8.62 2.55 4.81
N ARG A 26 9.55 2.92 5.70
CA ARG A 26 10.99 2.87 5.46
C ARG A 26 11.54 1.47 5.76
N SER A 27 12.72 1.16 5.22
CA SER A 27 13.44 -0.10 5.48
C SER A 27 13.80 -0.31 6.95
N ASP A 28 13.95 0.78 7.71
CA ASP A 28 14.16 0.76 9.17
C ASP A 28 12.86 0.54 9.98
N GLY A 29 11.72 0.33 9.30
CA GLY A 29 10.40 0.14 9.90
C GLY A 29 9.68 1.44 10.29
N GLY A 30 10.32 2.60 10.10
CA GLY A 30 9.73 3.92 10.33
C GLY A 30 8.52 4.16 9.43
N LYS A 31 7.45 4.72 10.01
CA LYS A 31 6.16 4.93 9.34
C LYS A 31 5.81 6.42 9.32
N SER A 32 5.36 6.93 8.19
CA SER A 32 4.89 8.31 8.03
C SER A 32 3.74 8.39 7.04
N LEU A 33 3.04 9.54 7.05
CA LEU A 33 2.05 9.86 6.03
C LEU A 33 2.65 10.79 4.98
N ASN A 34 2.50 10.45 3.70
CA ASN A 34 2.86 11.32 2.58
C ASN A 34 2.07 10.93 1.32
N ASN A 35 2.51 11.41 0.16
CA ASN A 35 2.00 10.94 -1.12
C ASN A 35 2.32 9.46 -1.35
N SER A 36 1.58 8.86 -2.29
CA SER A 36 1.65 7.44 -2.64
C SER A 36 2.90 7.05 -3.46
N VAL A 37 3.87 7.94 -3.62
CA VAL A 37 5.06 7.72 -4.47
C VAL A 37 6.02 6.73 -3.80
N GLN A 38 6.22 5.59 -4.46
CA GLN A 38 7.23 4.61 -4.08
C GLN A 38 8.62 5.03 -4.57
N ASN A 39 9.63 4.82 -3.74
CA ASN A 39 11.05 5.00 -4.09
C ASN A 39 11.95 4.12 -3.20
N ASP A 40 13.27 4.24 -3.36
CA ASP A 40 14.26 3.42 -2.64
C ASP A 40 14.25 3.63 -1.12
N ILE A 41 13.62 4.70 -0.63
CA ILE A 41 13.50 5.01 0.80
C ILE A 41 12.14 4.57 1.35
N PHE A 42 11.08 4.67 0.54
CA PHE A 42 9.70 4.46 0.98
C PHE A 42 8.97 3.43 0.13
N LYS A 43 8.51 2.38 0.79
CA LYS A 43 7.47 1.49 0.28
C LYS A 43 6.09 2.11 0.56
N THR A 44 5.24 2.16 -0.46
CA THR A 44 3.87 2.73 -0.35
C THR A 44 2.79 1.76 -0.81
N GLN A 45 3.18 0.67 -1.48
CA GLN A 45 2.28 -0.38 -1.97
C GLN A 45 2.54 -1.67 -1.19
N PHE A 46 1.49 -2.29 -0.68
CA PHE A 46 1.57 -3.44 0.22
C PHE A 46 0.62 -4.54 -0.24
N THR A 47 0.97 -5.80 0.03
CA THR A 47 0.00 -6.89 -0.08
C THR A 47 -0.96 -6.88 1.11
N GLU A 48 -2.08 -7.62 1.02
CA GLU A 48 -3.00 -7.78 2.15
C GLU A 48 -2.28 -8.35 3.39
N ALA A 49 -1.41 -9.34 3.19
CA ALA A 49 -0.65 -9.96 4.26
C ALA A 49 0.27 -8.95 4.98
N GLU A 50 0.98 -8.10 4.22
CA GLU A 50 1.86 -7.07 4.78
C GLU A 50 1.08 -6.02 5.58
N ILE A 51 -0.11 -5.61 5.09
CA ILE A 51 -0.98 -4.69 5.81
C ILE A 51 -1.41 -5.30 7.14
N LYS A 52 -1.86 -6.56 7.13
CA LYS A 52 -2.30 -7.27 8.33
C LYS A 52 -1.18 -7.56 9.32
N GLU A 53 0.03 -7.82 8.83
CA GLU A 53 1.23 -7.98 9.67
C GLU A 53 1.60 -6.66 10.38
N MET A 54 1.43 -5.51 9.70
CA MET A 54 1.60 -4.21 10.34
C MET A 54 0.51 -3.93 11.37
N ASP A 55 -0.75 -4.03 10.96
CA ASP A 55 -1.95 -3.91 11.79
C ASP A 55 -3.19 -4.28 10.97
N GLU A 56 -3.94 -5.31 11.38
CA GLU A 56 -5.17 -5.73 10.68
C GLU A 56 -6.20 -4.60 10.52
N ARG A 57 -6.22 -3.62 11.44
CA ARG A 57 -7.12 -2.45 11.35
C ARG A 57 -6.82 -1.57 10.15
N TYR A 58 -5.62 -1.66 9.56
CA TYR A 58 -5.25 -0.87 8.40
C TYR A 58 -5.97 -1.31 7.13
N TRP A 59 -6.49 -2.55 7.09
CA TRP A 59 -7.17 -3.10 5.94
C TRP A 59 -8.41 -2.30 5.51
N GLN A 60 -9.12 -1.68 6.46
CA GLN A 60 -10.28 -0.83 6.15
C GLN A 60 -9.93 0.44 5.36
N PHE A 61 -8.65 0.79 5.28
CA PHE A 61 -8.12 1.95 4.56
C PHE A 61 -7.38 1.55 3.27
N ALA A 62 -7.45 0.28 2.86
CA ALA A 62 -6.77 -0.24 1.70
C ALA A 62 -7.41 0.27 0.40
N VAL A 63 -6.59 0.81 -0.50
CA VAL A 63 -7.00 1.30 -1.83
C VAL A 63 -6.22 0.52 -2.88
N LEU A 64 -6.91 -0.22 -3.76
CA LEU A 64 -6.29 -1.06 -4.77
C LEU A 64 -5.46 -0.21 -5.75
N VAL A 65 -4.22 -0.64 -6.04
CA VAL A 65 -3.30 0.10 -6.91
C VAL A 65 -3.73 0.04 -8.39
N ASP A 66 -4.53 -0.96 -8.79
CA ASP A 66 -5.03 -1.14 -10.17
C ASP A 66 -6.11 -0.13 -10.59
N GLU A 67 -6.54 0.78 -9.72
CA GLU A 67 -7.57 1.80 -10.01
C GLU A 67 -7.05 3.24 -10.07
N VAL A 68 -5.73 3.48 -10.13
CA VAL A 68 -5.17 4.85 -10.30
C VAL A 68 -4.57 5.05 -11.69
N ALA A 69 -5.31 4.62 -12.71
CA ALA A 69 -5.07 4.98 -14.10
C ALA A 69 -6.17 5.96 -14.57
N GLU A 70 -6.05 7.22 -14.15
CA GLU A 70 -6.51 8.41 -14.89
C GLU A 70 -5.80 9.68 -14.38
#